data_AF-A0A2M9E4E9-F1
#
_entry.id   AF-A0A2M9E4E9-F1
#
_cell.length_a   1.000
_cell.length_b   1.000
_cell.length_c   1.000
_cell.angle_alpha   90.00
_cell.angle_beta   90.00
_cell.angle_gamma   90.00
#
_symmetry.space_group_name_H-M   'P 1'
#
loop_
_entity.id
_entity.type
_entity.pdbx_description
1 polymer ?
#
loop_
_entity_poly.entity_id
_entity_poly.type
_entity_poly.pdbx_seq_one_letter_code
_entity_poly.pdbx_strand_id
1 'polypeptide(L)'
;MQRRDFLLATAIAAVFAGSSGRVLSAGPTTGPVRSFDDDTVAALARAAAAAPYQAPAQALPAPLQALGYDGYRDLRYRGDRALWAGRGVPFTVQFFHRGFLFPQRVDMYEVADGQAAPIAFAPDLFDYGRHAPVDAGGDFGFAGFRLHVAGGARADGDELAAFLGASYFRAVAQGLAYGLSARGLALGTGDPGPEEFPVFRAFWLERPQAGSASTVVHALLDSPSVAGAYRFVITADGPRTRIEVDARLYPRVELDAVGIAPLTSMFAFDASDRVGVDDYRPAVHDSDGLALWTGGGEQVWRALANPSTLQVSGLQDRDPRGFGLMQRKRDFEDFLDTEADYERRPSLWVEPRDPWGEGEVHLVEIPTADEFHDNIVAAWRPAQPLPAGRESRWRYVLHWEAMHSWDPALALVSATRAGAAFAKGVRLFVLDWQGGALDALADTGAPELEVSANAGEVRNVVVQRNPEDGRWRTSFELVPGAATTVELRARLHAAGRVLGETWLYRWTA
;
A
#
# COMPACT_ATOMS: atom_id res chain seq x y z
N MET A 1 -16.48 -12.89 7.95
CA MET A 1 -15.30 -12.91 7.07
C MET A 1 -14.09 -12.98 7.96
N GLN A 2 -13.24 -13.99 7.83
CA GLN A 2 -12.04 -14.12 8.67
C GLN A 2 -10.88 -13.34 8.02
N ARG A 3 -9.91 -12.87 8.81
CA ARG A 3 -8.72 -12.11 8.34
C ARG A 3 -8.00 -12.78 7.16
N ARG A 4 -7.98 -14.12 7.12
CA ARG A 4 -7.41 -14.94 6.03
C ARG A 4 -8.05 -14.66 4.67
N ASP A 5 -9.39 -14.54 4.63
CA ASP A 5 -10.12 -14.23 3.39
C ASP A 5 -9.78 -12.82 2.87
N PHE A 6 -9.42 -11.91 3.79
CA PHE A 6 -9.07 -10.54 3.47
C PHE A 6 -7.66 -10.41 2.87
N LEU A 7 -6.68 -11.13 3.43
CA LEU A 7 -5.30 -11.10 2.97
C LEU A 7 -5.10 -11.82 1.62
N LEU A 8 -5.95 -12.81 1.28
CA LEU A 8 -5.96 -13.44 -0.04
C LEU A 8 -6.49 -12.53 -1.15
N ALA A 9 -7.33 -11.54 -0.82
CA ALA A 9 -7.95 -10.65 -1.80
C ALA A 9 -6.98 -9.61 -2.39
N THR A 10 -5.84 -9.35 -1.73
CA THR A 10 -4.85 -8.39 -2.22
C THR A 10 -4.03 -8.99 -3.37
N ALA A 11 -3.64 -10.27 -3.34
CA ALA A 11 -2.71 -10.87 -4.32
C ALA A 11 -3.17 -10.99 -5.80
N ILE A 12 -4.44 -10.71 -6.16
CA ILE A 12 -5.09 -11.34 -7.34
C ILE A 12 -5.17 -10.48 -8.62
N ALA A 13 -4.65 -9.25 -8.65
CA ALA A 13 -4.95 -8.29 -9.73
C ALA A 13 -3.94 -8.21 -10.89
N ALA A 14 -3.16 -9.24 -11.21
CA ALA A 14 -2.32 -9.23 -12.41
C ALA A 14 -2.86 -10.25 -13.44
N VAL A 15 -3.12 -9.81 -14.69
CA VAL A 15 -2.83 -10.51 -15.97
C VAL A 15 -3.74 -10.04 -17.15
N PHE A 16 -3.06 -9.45 -18.15
CA PHE A 16 -3.28 -9.16 -19.58
C PHE A 16 -4.36 -8.20 -20.15
N ALA A 17 -3.83 -7.26 -20.96
CA ALA A 17 -4.48 -6.36 -21.92
C ALA A 17 -4.54 -6.97 -23.35
N GLY A 18 -5.56 -6.60 -24.13
CA GLY A 18 -5.73 -6.99 -25.53
C GLY A 18 -6.73 -6.09 -26.28
N SER A 19 -6.42 -5.79 -27.55
CA SER A 19 -6.80 -4.58 -28.31
C SER A 19 -8.03 -4.64 -29.23
N SER A 20 -8.61 -3.44 -29.45
CA SER A 20 -9.27 -2.89 -30.67
C SER A 20 -10.67 -3.34 -31.14
N GLY A 21 -11.67 -2.50 -30.82
CA GLY A 21 -12.45 -1.77 -31.84
C GLY A 21 -13.84 -2.26 -32.28
N ARG A 22 -14.90 -1.66 -31.72
CA ARG A 22 -16.00 -0.97 -32.46
C ARG A 22 -16.92 -0.23 -31.48
N VAL A 23 -17.43 0.92 -31.93
CA VAL A 23 -18.15 1.94 -31.14
C VAL A 23 -19.55 1.46 -30.77
N LEU A 24 -19.87 1.40 -29.47
CA LEU A 24 -21.25 1.39 -28.95
C LEU A 24 -21.34 2.16 -27.62
N SER A 25 -22.43 2.92 -27.49
CA SER A 25 -22.75 3.82 -26.37
C SER A 25 -22.83 3.12 -25.01
N ALA A 26 -22.53 3.91 -23.96
CA ALA A 26 -22.52 3.55 -22.54
C ALA A 26 -23.82 2.87 -22.06
N GLY A 27 -23.66 1.96 -21.09
CA GLY A 27 -24.75 1.23 -20.45
C GLY A 27 -25.78 2.13 -19.76
N PRO A 28 -26.96 1.57 -19.43
CA PRO A 28 -28.10 2.34 -18.93
C PRO A 28 -27.83 2.93 -17.53
N THR A 29 -28.01 4.24 -17.38
CA THR A 29 -28.14 4.91 -16.08
C THR A 29 -29.56 4.70 -15.57
N THR A 30 -29.76 4.04 -14.43
CA THR A 30 -31.10 3.82 -13.85
C THR A 30 -31.16 4.30 -12.40
N GLY A 31 -31.93 5.36 -12.15
CA GLY A 31 -32.20 5.91 -10.83
C GLY A 31 -32.23 7.44 -10.85
N PRO A 32 -32.69 8.11 -9.78
CA PRO A 32 -32.82 9.55 -9.75
C PRO A 32 -31.44 10.20 -9.73
N VAL A 33 -31.21 11.11 -10.68
CA VAL A 33 -30.08 12.03 -10.68
C VAL A 33 -30.20 12.98 -9.48
N ARG A 34 -29.10 13.21 -8.77
CA ARG A 34 -29.08 14.08 -7.58
C ARG A 34 -28.02 15.16 -7.76
N SER A 35 -28.26 16.34 -7.18
CA SER A 35 -27.22 17.37 -7.06
C SER A 35 -26.01 16.80 -6.32
N PHE A 36 -24.83 17.16 -6.79
CA PHE A 36 -23.57 16.72 -6.22
C PHE A 36 -22.58 17.88 -6.14
N ASP A 37 -21.90 17.97 -5.01
CA ASP A 37 -20.83 18.90 -4.70
C ASP A 37 -19.79 18.23 -3.78
N ASP A 38 -18.71 18.94 -3.49
CA ASP A 38 -17.60 18.43 -2.67
C ASP A 38 -18.00 18.06 -1.23
N ASP A 39 -19.12 18.56 -0.71
CA ASP A 39 -19.60 18.27 0.65
C ASP A 39 -20.64 17.15 0.69
N THR A 40 -21.15 16.70 -0.46
CA THR A 40 -22.20 15.69 -0.55
C THR A 40 -21.80 14.39 0.15
N VAL A 41 -20.59 13.88 -0.09
CA VAL A 41 -20.12 12.63 0.53
C VAL A 41 -19.81 12.82 2.02
N ALA A 42 -19.30 13.99 2.41
CA ALA A 42 -19.09 14.33 3.81
C ALA A 42 -20.40 14.35 4.60
N ALA A 43 -21.47 14.91 4.03
CA ALA A 43 -22.80 14.91 4.61
C ALA A 43 -23.37 13.49 4.74
N LEU A 44 -23.19 12.63 3.71
CA LEU A 44 -23.59 11.22 3.76
C LEU A 44 -22.84 10.44 4.85
N ALA A 45 -21.53 10.62 4.97
CA ALA A 45 -20.73 9.96 6.00
C ALA A 45 -21.13 10.40 7.42
N ARG A 46 -21.36 11.71 7.64
CA ARG A 46 -21.85 12.22 8.92
C ARG A 46 -23.22 11.64 9.28
N ALA A 47 -24.13 11.56 8.32
CA ALA A 47 -25.44 10.95 8.53
C ALA A 47 -25.33 9.44 8.83
N ALA A 48 -24.44 8.72 8.14
CA ALA A 48 -24.19 7.31 8.37
C ALA A 48 -23.63 7.05 9.78
N ALA A 49 -22.69 7.88 10.26
CA ALA A 49 -22.13 7.78 11.61
C ALA A 49 -23.17 8.04 12.71
N ALA A 50 -24.19 8.86 12.44
CA ALA A 50 -25.28 9.13 13.38
C ALA A 50 -26.31 8.00 13.49
N ALA A 51 -26.19 6.94 12.68
CA ALA A 51 -27.07 5.78 12.67
C ALA A 51 -26.31 4.49 13.01
N PRO A 52 -27.00 3.45 13.52
CA PRO A 52 -26.43 2.12 13.68
C PRO A 52 -25.88 1.59 12.34
N TYR A 53 -24.72 0.95 12.39
CA TYR A 53 -24.08 0.39 11.19
C TYR A 53 -24.97 -0.67 10.52
N GLN A 54 -25.06 -0.58 9.19
CA GLN A 54 -25.73 -1.56 8.34
C GLN A 54 -24.74 -2.08 7.30
N ALA A 55 -24.40 -3.37 7.41
CA ALA A 55 -23.49 -4.02 6.47
C ALA A 55 -24.02 -3.96 5.03
N PRO A 56 -23.15 -3.78 4.02
CA PRO A 56 -23.56 -3.83 2.62
C PRO A 56 -24.18 -5.18 2.25
N ALA A 57 -25.07 -5.18 1.25
CA ALA A 57 -25.65 -6.41 0.73
C ALA A 57 -24.56 -7.34 0.16
N GLN A 58 -24.60 -8.61 0.56
CA GLN A 58 -23.64 -9.64 0.12
C GLN A 58 -24.29 -10.78 -0.66
N ALA A 59 -25.63 -10.82 -0.71
CA ALA A 59 -26.36 -11.88 -1.37
C ALA A 59 -26.00 -11.96 -2.85
N LEU A 60 -25.68 -13.17 -3.31
CA LEU A 60 -25.31 -13.50 -4.68
C LEU A 60 -25.99 -14.82 -5.08
N PRO A 61 -26.35 -15.01 -6.35
CA PRO A 61 -26.76 -16.31 -6.85
C PRO A 61 -25.70 -17.39 -6.62
N ALA A 62 -26.14 -18.63 -6.41
CA ALA A 62 -25.25 -19.77 -6.10
C ALA A 62 -24.07 -19.94 -7.07
N PRO A 63 -24.22 -19.74 -8.41
CA PRO A 63 -23.09 -19.85 -9.34
C PRO A 63 -21.95 -18.87 -9.04
N LEU A 64 -22.24 -17.65 -8.58
CA LEU A 64 -21.23 -16.64 -8.24
C LEU A 64 -20.62 -16.87 -6.85
N GLN A 65 -21.41 -17.41 -5.92
CA GLN A 65 -20.92 -17.80 -4.59
C GLN A 65 -19.95 -18.98 -4.64
N ALA A 66 -20.15 -19.89 -5.59
CA ALA A 66 -19.32 -21.08 -5.77
C ALA A 66 -18.05 -20.83 -6.62
N LEU A 67 -17.81 -19.61 -7.09
CA LEU A 67 -16.61 -19.29 -7.86
C LEU A 67 -15.35 -19.43 -7.00
N GLY A 68 -14.42 -20.26 -7.45
CA GLY A 68 -13.02 -20.20 -7.02
C GLY A 68 -12.24 -19.16 -7.82
N TYR A 69 -10.94 -19.05 -7.51
CA TYR A 69 -10.00 -18.13 -8.13
C TYR A 69 -10.09 -18.08 -9.66
N ASP A 70 -9.90 -19.24 -10.33
CA ASP A 70 -9.89 -19.29 -11.79
C ASP A 70 -11.23 -18.87 -12.41
N GLY A 71 -12.34 -19.21 -11.76
CA GLY A 71 -13.66 -18.82 -12.25
C GLY A 71 -13.91 -17.32 -12.10
N TYR A 72 -13.42 -16.70 -11.03
CA TYR A 72 -13.49 -15.25 -10.87
C TYR A 72 -12.63 -14.51 -11.90
N ARG A 73 -11.42 -15.01 -12.20
CA ARG A 73 -10.54 -14.45 -13.24
C ARG A 73 -11.16 -14.50 -14.64
N ASP A 74 -12.03 -15.47 -14.90
CA ASP A 74 -12.73 -15.58 -16.18
C ASP A 74 -13.81 -14.48 -16.36
N LEU A 75 -14.22 -13.80 -15.29
CA LEU A 75 -15.18 -12.68 -15.36
C LEU A 75 -14.47 -11.38 -15.75
N ARG A 76 -14.43 -11.08 -17.05
CA ARG A 76 -13.66 -9.95 -17.58
C ARG A 76 -14.58 -8.82 -18.01
N TYR A 77 -14.29 -7.60 -17.56
CA TYR A 77 -15.03 -6.43 -18.02
C TYR A 77 -14.74 -6.17 -19.50
N ARG A 78 -15.77 -5.83 -20.25
CA ARG A 78 -15.65 -5.51 -21.67
C ARG A 78 -15.10 -4.11 -21.88
N GLY A 79 -13.87 -4.00 -22.37
CA GLY A 79 -13.19 -2.70 -22.56
C GLY A 79 -13.94 -1.73 -23.48
N ASP A 80 -14.67 -2.23 -24.49
CA ASP A 80 -15.55 -1.43 -25.36
C ASP A 80 -16.76 -0.83 -24.64
N ARG A 81 -17.08 -1.32 -23.43
CA ARG A 81 -18.16 -0.84 -22.57
C ARG A 81 -17.67 0.05 -21.42
N ALA A 82 -16.37 0.30 -21.31
CA ALA A 82 -15.80 1.06 -20.20
C ALA A 82 -16.45 2.44 -20.05
N LEU A 83 -16.64 2.87 -18.80
CA LEU A 83 -17.14 4.22 -18.53
C LEU A 83 -16.18 5.24 -19.14
N TRP A 84 -16.75 6.21 -19.83
CA TRP A 84 -16.06 7.25 -20.60
C TRP A 84 -15.30 6.80 -21.86
N ALA A 85 -15.37 5.52 -22.24
CA ALA A 85 -14.82 5.05 -23.51
C ALA A 85 -15.35 5.88 -24.69
N GLY A 86 -14.44 6.35 -25.55
CA GLY A 86 -14.77 7.13 -26.75
C GLY A 86 -15.28 8.55 -26.49
N ARG A 87 -15.23 9.06 -25.25
CA ARG A 87 -15.74 10.40 -24.91
C ARG A 87 -14.70 11.53 -25.01
N GLY A 88 -13.50 11.23 -25.52
CA GLY A 88 -12.43 12.23 -25.68
C GLY A 88 -11.84 12.74 -24.36
N VAL A 89 -11.95 11.95 -23.29
CA VAL A 89 -11.39 12.25 -21.96
C VAL A 89 -10.20 11.33 -21.66
N PRO A 90 -9.27 11.74 -20.78
CA PRO A 90 -7.98 11.06 -20.62
C PRO A 90 -8.04 9.80 -19.75
N PHE A 91 -9.20 9.46 -19.20
CA PHE A 91 -9.37 8.31 -18.33
C PHE A 91 -10.61 7.48 -18.69
N THR A 92 -10.53 6.17 -18.43
CA THR A 92 -11.67 5.26 -18.54
C THR A 92 -11.76 4.35 -17.32
N VAL A 93 -12.97 3.92 -16.97
CA VAL A 93 -13.19 3.05 -15.80
C VAL A 93 -13.82 1.73 -16.22
N GLN A 94 -13.28 0.63 -15.67
CA GLN A 94 -13.88 -0.70 -15.75
C GLN A 94 -14.28 -1.15 -14.35
N PHE A 95 -15.35 -1.93 -14.24
CA PHE A 95 -15.88 -2.37 -12.95
C PHE A 95 -15.53 -3.82 -12.66
N PHE A 96 -15.34 -4.16 -11.40
CA PHE A 96 -15.18 -5.55 -10.96
C PHE A 96 -16.54 -6.20 -10.73
N HIS A 97 -16.68 -7.44 -11.21
CA HIS A 97 -17.86 -8.26 -10.94
C HIS A 97 -17.88 -8.70 -9.48
N ARG A 98 -19.06 -8.91 -8.89
CA ARG A 98 -19.19 -9.53 -7.56
C ARG A 98 -19.03 -11.04 -7.64
N GLY A 99 -18.32 -11.64 -6.69
CA GLY A 99 -18.06 -13.09 -6.67
C GLY A 99 -16.79 -13.43 -5.91
N PHE A 100 -16.57 -14.71 -5.65
CA PHE A 100 -15.39 -15.19 -4.90
C PHE A 100 -15.21 -14.43 -3.56
N LEU A 101 -14.07 -13.77 -3.35
CA LEU A 101 -13.78 -13.00 -2.13
C LEU A 101 -14.50 -11.63 -2.07
N PHE A 102 -15.19 -11.23 -3.15
CA PHE A 102 -15.81 -9.92 -3.28
C PHE A 102 -17.34 -10.01 -3.41
N PRO A 103 -18.07 -10.55 -2.40
CA PRO A 103 -19.52 -10.65 -2.47
C PRO A 103 -20.21 -9.31 -2.17
N GLN A 104 -19.51 -8.37 -1.54
CA GLN A 104 -20.07 -7.09 -1.10
C GLN A 104 -20.44 -6.21 -2.29
N ARG A 105 -21.65 -5.65 -2.26
CA ARG A 105 -22.10 -4.64 -3.22
C ARG A 105 -21.45 -3.29 -2.91
N VAL A 106 -20.94 -2.65 -3.96
CA VAL A 106 -20.46 -1.27 -3.97
C VAL A 106 -21.29 -0.48 -4.97
N ASP A 107 -21.91 0.60 -4.51
CA ASP A 107 -22.72 1.48 -5.37
C ASP A 107 -21.82 2.44 -6.15
N MET A 108 -22.10 2.60 -7.45
CA MET A 108 -21.28 3.40 -8.36
C MET A 108 -22.10 4.55 -8.94
N TYR A 109 -21.52 5.75 -8.95
CA TYR A 109 -22.13 6.94 -9.51
C TYR A 109 -21.16 7.63 -10.46
N GLU A 110 -21.65 8.11 -11.60
CA GLU A 110 -20.96 9.08 -12.43
C GLU A 110 -21.35 10.48 -11.97
N VAL A 111 -20.37 11.36 -11.78
CA VAL A 111 -20.61 12.78 -11.53
C VAL A 111 -20.23 13.59 -12.77
N ALA A 112 -21.18 14.37 -13.27
CA ALA A 112 -20.97 15.32 -14.36
C ALA A 112 -21.88 16.55 -14.14
N ASP A 113 -21.35 17.75 -14.41
CA ASP A 113 -22.12 19.00 -14.36
C ASP A 113 -22.85 19.23 -13.02
N GLY A 114 -22.20 18.89 -11.90
CA GLY A 114 -22.76 19.01 -10.55
C GLY A 114 -23.91 18.05 -10.26
N GLN A 115 -24.01 16.94 -11.00
CA GLN A 115 -25.04 15.93 -10.86
C GLN A 115 -24.43 14.53 -10.73
N ALA A 116 -24.90 13.74 -9.77
CA ALA A 116 -24.57 12.34 -9.60
C ALA A 116 -25.67 11.45 -10.21
N ALA A 117 -25.29 10.61 -11.17
CA ALA A 117 -26.16 9.62 -11.80
C ALA A 117 -25.69 8.19 -11.44
N PRO A 118 -26.58 7.30 -11.00
CA PRO A 118 -26.20 5.91 -10.69
C PRO A 118 -25.79 5.15 -11.96
N ILE A 119 -24.75 4.34 -11.82
CA ILE A 119 -24.27 3.40 -12.83
C ILE A 119 -24.86 2.03 -12.51
N ALA A 120 -25.75 1.54 -13.37
CA ALA A 120 -26.40 0.27 -13.16
C ALA A 120 -25.49 -0.89 -13.59
N PHE A 121 -25.52 -1.98 -12.83
CA PHE A 121 -24.96 -3.24 -13.32
C PHE A 121 -25.80 -3.77 -14.48
N ALA A 122 -25.12 -4.27 -15.51
CA ALA A 122 -25.73 -5.08 -16.55
C ALA A 122 -24.83 -6.28 -16.87
N PRO A 123 -25.38 -7.50 -17.05
CA PRO A 123 -24.57 -8.68 -17.37
C PRO A 123 -23.73 -8.51 -18.63
N ASP A 124 -24.23 -7.79 -19.64
CA ASP A 124 -23.54 -7.59 -20.92
C ASP A 124 -22.31 -6.65 -20.84
N LEU A 125 -22.01 -6.10 -19.66
CA LEU A 125 -20.76 -5.41 -19.37
C LEU A 125 -19.57 -6.37 -19.21
N PHE A 126 -19.83 -7.67 -19.05
CA PHE A 126 -18.80 -8.67 -18.77
C PHE A 126 -18.80 -9.78 -19.82
N ASP A 127 -17.60 -10.27 -20.13
CA ASP A 127 -17.37 -11.58 -20.70
C ASP A 127 -17.23 -12.58 -19.53
N TYR A 128 -18.04 -13.64 -19.55
CA TYR A 128 -18.05 -14.68 -18.52
C TYR A 128 -17.14 -15.86 -18.88
N GLY A 129 -16.44 -15.80 -20.01
CA GLY A 129 -15.57 -16.86 -20.50
C GLY A 129 -16.33 -18.17 -20.67
N ARG A 130 -15.92 -19.20 -19.91
CA ARG A 130 -16.57 -20.53 -19.91
C ARG A 130 -17.83 -20.60 -19.04
N HIS A 131 -18.13 -19.55 -18.27
CA HIS A 131 -19.29 -19.51 -17.38
C HIS A 131 -20.51 -18.95 -18.12
N ALA A 132 -21.71 -19.45 -17.78
CA ALA A 132 -22.94 -18.85 -18.27
C ALA A 132 -23.13 -17.46 -17.60
N PRO A 133 -23.55 -16.43 -18.35
CA PRO A 133 -23.96 -15.17 -17.77
C PRO A 133 -25.03 -15.43 -16.70
N VAL A 134 -24.84 -14.84 -15.52
CA VAL A 134 -25.80 -14.99 -14.43
C VAL A 134 -26.89 -13.96 -14.62
N ASP A 135 -27.89 -14.29 -15.43
CA ASP A 135 -29.14 -13.53 -15.50
C ASP A 135 -30.07 -13.99 -14.37
N ALA A 136 -30.16 -13.16 -13.34
CA ALA A 136 -31.05 -13.41 -12.20
C ALA A 136 -31.99 -12.22 -11.94
N GLY A 137 -32.34 -11.46 -12.98
CA GLY A 137 -33.49 -10.55 -12.96
C GLY A 137 -33.34 -9.28 -12.10
N GLY A 138 -32.11 -8.77 -11.88
CA GLY A 138 -31.89 -7.54 -11.10
C GLY A 138 -30.47 -6.97 -11.14
N ASP A 139 -30.31 -5.75 -10.61
CA ASP A 139 -29.03 -5.04 -10.45
C ASP A 139 -28.21 -5.63 -9.27
N PHE A 140 -27.16 -6.39 -9.59
CA PHE A 140 -26.23 -6.91 -8.60
C PHE A 140 -25.26 -5.84 -8.08
N GLY A 141 -25.16 -4.67 -8.72
CA GLY A 141 -24.09 -3.72 -8.45
C GLY A 141 -22.70 -4.29 -8.76
N PHE A 142 -21.68 -3.61 -8.28
CA PHE A 142 -20.29 -3.92 -8.56
C PHE A 142 -19.53 -4.31 -7.29
N ALA A 143 -18.36 -4.93 -7.43
CA ALA A 143 -17.45 -5.21 -6.32
C ALA A 143 -16.45 -4.07 -6.07
N GLY A 144 -16.23 -3.22 -7.08
CA GLY A 144 -15.18 -2.22 -7.11
C GLY A 144 -14.97 -1.72 -8.54
N PHE A 145 -13.90 -0.96 -8.75
CA PHE A 145 -13.55 -0.48 -10.08
C PHE A 145 -12.03 -0.37 -10.25
N ARG A 146 -11.59 -0.26 -11.50
CA ARG A 146 -10.22 0.09 -11.88
C ARG A 146 -10.22 1.20 -12.92
N LEU A 147 -9.26 2.08 -12.77
CA LEU A 147 -9.05 3.29 -13.56
C LEU A 147 -7.91 3.04 -14.55
N HIS A 148 -8.11 3.49 -15.78
CA HIS A 148 -7.11 3.40 -16.84
C HIS A 148 -6.86 4.78 -17.47
N VAL A 149 -5.64 5.00 -17.95
CA VAL A 149 -5.29 6.12 -18.84
C VAL A 149 -5.76 5.78 -20.25
N ALA A 150 -6.62 6.61 -20.84
CA ALA A 150 -7.21 6.34 -22.13
C ALA A 150 -6.17 6.38 -23.27
N GLY A 151 -6.42 5.60 -24.33
CA GLY A 151 -5.71 5.71 -25.61
C GLY A 151 -4.33 5.06 -25.66
N GLY A 152 -3.99 4.15 -24.74
CA GLY A 152 -2.71 3.45 -24.76
C GLY A 152 -1.51 4.38 -24.54
N ALA A 153 -1.71 5.47 -23.79
CA ALA A 153 -0.68 6.49 -23.53
C ALA A 153 0.54 5.95 -22.74
N ARG A 154 0.47 4.71 -22.25
CA ARG A 154 1.48 4.04 -21.45
C ARG A 154 1.91 2.74 -22.15
N ALA A 155 3.23 2.55 -22.26
CA ALA A 155 3.81 1.41 -22.98
C ALA A 155 3.68 0.07 -22.23
N ASP A 156 3.51 0.15 -20.91
CA ASP A 156 3.44 -0.95 -19.94
C ASP A 156 2.01 -1.42 -19.62
N GLY A 157 1.00 -0.80 -20.23
CA GLY A 157 -0.41 -1.00 -19.91
C GLY A 157 -1.06 0.29 -19.44
N ASP A 158 -2.38 0.36 -19.55
CA ASP A 158 -3.16 1.56 -19.28
C ASP A 158 -3.72 1.63 -17.85
N GLU A 159 -3.73 0.54 -17.09
CA GLU A 159 -4.25 0.50 -15.73
C GLU A 159 -3.42 1.38 -14.77
N LEU A 160 -4.11 2.25 -14.03
CA LEU A 160 -3.52 3.26 -13.16
C LEU A 160 -3.78 2.99 -11.68
N ALA A 161 -5.00 2.58 -11.35
CA ALA A 161 -5.42 2.29 -9.98
C ALA A 161 -6.60 1.32 -9.94
N ALA A 162 -6.69 0.52 -8.87
CA ALA A 162 -7.81 -0.38 -8.60
C ALA A 162 -8.30 -0.22 -7.17
N PHE A 163 -9.62 -0.14 -6.99
CA PHE A 163 -10.31 -0.06 -5.71
C PHE A 163 -11.20 -1.30 -5.58
N LEU A 164 -10.80 -2.23 -4.71
CA LEU A 164 -11.46 -3.54 -4.58
C LEU A 164 -11.15 -4.16 -3.21
N GLY A 165 -12.20 -4.65 -2.53
CA GLY A 165 -12.07 -5.34 -1.23
C GLY A 165 -11.97 -4.39 -0.04
N ALA A 166 -12.96 -4.43 0.86
CA ALA A 166 -13.16 -3.45 1.94
C ALA A 166 -12.79 -2.02 1.52
N SER A 167 -11.79 -1.40 2.14
CA SER A 167 -11.31 -0.05 1.80
C SER A 167 -9.94 -0.06 1.12
N TYR A 168 -9.56 -1.16 0.48
CA TYR A 168 -8.25 -1.28 -0.16
C TYR A 168 -8.25 -0.66 -1.55
N PHE A 169 -7.09 -0.15 -1.91
CA PHE A 169 -6.79 0.28 -3.26
C PHE A 169 -5.30 0.15 -3.56
N ARG A 170 -5.01 0.02 -4.83
CA ARG A 170 -3.65 -0.09 -5.38
C ARG A 170 -3.49 0.90 -6.51
N ALA A 171 -2.26 1.28 -6.80
CA ALA A 171 -1.93 2.06 -7.98
C ALA A 171 -0.64 1.55 -8.62
N VAL A 172 -0.48 1.85 -9.91
CA VAL A 172 0.66 1.42 -10.72
C VAL A 172 1.38 2.64 -11.26
N ALA A 173 2.67 2.75 -10.97
CA ALA A 173 3.55 3.76 -11.56
C ALA A 173 4.08 3.29 -12.93
N GLN A 174 4.64 4.17 -13.75
CA GLN A 174 5.11 3.79 -15.09
C GLN A 174 6.23 2.74 -15.02
N GLY A 175 6.07 1.66 -15.78
CA GLY A 175 7.03 0.54 -15.86
C GLY A 175 6.90 -0.49 -14.73
N LEU A 176 6.03 -0.24 -13.76
CA LEU A 176 5.86 -1.08 -12.58
C LEU A 176 4.63 -2.00 -12.70
N ALA A 177 4.54 -2.97 -11.80
CA ALA A 177 3.39 -3.85 -11.64
C ALA A 177 2.62 -3.51 -10.34
N TYR A 178 1.54 -4.23 -10.04
CA TYR A 178 0.97 -4.18 -8.70
C TYR A 178 1.87 -4.85 -7.68
N GLY A 179 1.93 -4.33 -6.45
CA GLY A 179 2.56 -4.99 -5.30
C GLY A 179 1.76 -4.64 -4.05
N LEU A 180 2.36 -3.81 -3.19
CA LEU A 180 1.71 -3.32 -1.99
C LEU A 180 0.40 -2.53 -2.25
N SER A 181 -0.45 -2.46 -1.24
CA SER A 181 -1.74 -1.78 -1.24
C SER A 181 -1.79 -0.64 -0.22
N ALA A 182 -2.67 0.32 -0.46
CA ALA A 182 -3.15 1.25 0.56
C ALA A 182 -4.54 0.84 1.05
N ARG A 183 -4.96 1.34 2.21
CA ARG A 183 -6.36 1.27 2.67
C ARG A 183 -6.88 2.66 3.03
N GLY A 184 -8.20 2.82 3.05
CA GLY A 184 -8.81 4.03 3.59
C GLY A 184 -8.48 4.22 5.06
N LEU A 185 -8.66 3.16 5.87
CA LEU A 185 -8.47 3.20 7.32
C LEU A 185 -8.11 1.81 7.86
N ALA A 186 -7.27 1.77 8.90
CA ALA A 186 -6.99 0.57 9.68
C ALA A 186 -7.52 0.74 11.11
N LEU A 187 -8.10 -0.30 11.70
CA LEU A 187 -8.68 -0.26 13.05
C LEU A 187 -8.28 -1.51 13.84
N GLY A 188 -7.49 -1.33 14.89
CA GLY A 188 -7.04 -2.41 15.77
C GLY A 188 -6.07 -3.40 15.11
N THR A 189 -5.39 -3.01 14.02
CA THR A 189 -4.42 -3.88 13.35
C THR A 189 -3.21 -4.12 14.25
N GLY A 190 -2.93 -5.39 14.59
CA GLY A 190 -1.81 -5.76 15.46
C GLY A 190 -2.12 -5.70 16.96
N ASP A 191 -3.26 -5.13 17.36
CA ASP A 191 -3.71 -5.11 18.75
C ASP A 191 -4.27 -6.49 19.18
N PRO A 192 -4.40 -6.79 20.48
CA PRO A 192 -4.93 -8.08 20.98
C PRO A 192 -6.40 -8.38 20.58
N GLY A 193 -7.16 -7.36 20.20
CA GLY A 193 -8.56 -7.49 19.77
C GLY A 193 -8.71 -7.87 18.29
N PRO A 194 -9.93 -8.16 17.82
CA PRO A 194 -10.15 -8.38 16.39
C PRO A 194 -9.95 -7.09 15.60
N GLU A 195 -9.19 -7.19 14.51
CA GLU A 195 -9.08 -6.12 13.51
C GLU A 195 -10.45 -5.86 12.87
N GLU A 196 -10.88 -4.60 12.83
CA GLU A 196 -12.06 -4.16 12.10
C GLU A 196 -11.64 -3.67 10.70
N PHE A 197 -12.36 -4.10 9.66
CA PHE A 197 -12.06 -3.75 8.27
C PHE A 197 -13.16 -2.84 7.70
N PRO A 198 -12.96 -1.50 7.71
CA PRO A 198 -13.89 -0.57 7.09
C PRO A 198 -13.98 -0.77 5.58
N VAL A 199 -15.18 -0.60 5.02
CA VAL A 199 -15.45 -0.86 3.60
C VAL A 199 -15.78 0.42 2.85
N PHE A 200 -15.27 0.58 1.62
CA PHE A 200 -15.83 1.57 0.70
C PHE A 200 -17.12 1.01 0.10
N ARG A 201 -18.26 1.57 0.50
CA ARG A 201 -19.58 1.06 0.09
C ARG A 201 -20.17 1.78 -1.11
N ALA A 202 -19.67 2.97 -1.43
CA ALA A 202 -20.10 3.73 -2.60
C ALA A 202 -18.98 4.63 -3.13
N PHE A 203 -18.95 4.81 -4.45
CA PHE A 203 -18.03 5.72 -5.15
C PHE A 203 -18.77 6.67 -6.09
N TRP A 204 -18.29 7.91 -6.14
CA TRP A 204 -18.69 8.92 -7.12
C TRP A 204 -17.47 9.27 -7.99
N LEU A 205 -17.58 8.96 -9.26
CA LEU A 205 -16.51 9.10 -10.25
C LEU A 205 -16.78 10.38 -11.05
N GLU A 206 -15.99 11.43 -10.83
CA GLU A 206 -16.14 12.67 -11.58
C GLU A 206 -15.62 12.49 -13.00
N ARG A 207 -16.45 12.80 -14.00
CA ARG A 207 -16.03 12.79 -15.39
C ARG A 207 -14.94 13.85 -15.58
N PRO A 208 -13.70 13.46 -15.94
CA PRO A 208 -12.63 14.42 -16.10
C PRO A 208 -12.87 15.30 -17.33
N GLN A 209 -12.37 16.53 -17.27
CA GLN A 209 -12.35 17.41 -18.44
C GLN A 209 -11.38 16.87 -19.50
N ALA A 210 -11.64 17.19 -20.77
CA ALA A 210 -10.72 16.89 -21.85
C ALA A 210 -9.34 17.50 -21.57
N GLY A 211 -8.27 16.72 -21.73
CA GLY A 211 -6.89 17.15 -21.47
C GLY A 211 -6.47 17.23 -19.99
N SER A 212 -7.33 16.86 -19.03
CA SER A 212 -6.96 16.79 -17.61
C SER A 212 -5.83 15.76 -17.37
N ALA A 213 -4.86 16.10 -16.52
CA ALA A 213 -3.85 15.15 -16.06
C ALA A 213 -4.34 14.28 -14.88
N SER A 214 -5.51 14.60 -14.33
CA SER A 214 -6.06 13.95 -13.14
C SER A 214 -7.55 13.65 -13.26
N THR A 215 -8.02 12.75 -12.40
CA THR A 215 -9.44 12.46 -12.18
C THR A 215 -9.77 12.48 -10.70
N VAL A 216 -11.02 12.75 -10.36
CA VAL A 216 -11.49 12.82 -8.97
C VAL A 216 -12.43 11.65 -8.69
N VAL A 217 -12.17 10.97 -7.58
CA VAL A 217 -13.01 9.89 -7.05
C VAL A 217 -13.38 10.25 -5.63
N HIS A 218 -14.68 10.26 -5.31
CA HIS A 218 -15.14 10.34 -3.93
C HIS A 218 -15.59 8.97 -3.45
N ALA A 219 -15.41 8.68 -2.16
CA ALA A 219 -15.80 7.40 -1.57
C ALA A 219 -16.47 7.57 -0.20
N LEU A 220 -17.53 6.81 0.02
CA LEU A 220 -18.14 6.63 1.34
C LEU A 220 -17.57 5.37 1.99
N LEU A 221 -16.83 5.56 3.07
CA LEU A 221 -16.34 4.49 3.94
C LEU A 221 -17.31 4.26 5.09
N ASP A 222 -17.54 3.00 5.45
CA ASP A 222 -18.42 2.65 6.55
C ASP A 222 -17.97 1.37 7.26
N SER A 223 -18.21 1.29 8.56
CA SER A 223 -17.86 0.16 9.42
C SER A 223 -18.67 0.19 10.72
N PRO A 224 -18.65 -0.87 11.55
CA PRO A 224 -19.28 -0.81 12.88
C PRO A 224 -18.89 0.42 13.71
N SER A 225 -17.62 0.82 13.67
CA SER A 225 -17.07 1.84 14.56
C SER A 225 -16.96 3.24 13.95
N VAL A 226 -16.99 3.40 12.62
CA VAL A 226 -16.76 4.71 11.97
C VAL A 226 -17.39 4.79 10.59
N ALA A 227 -17.84 5.99 10.19
CA ALA A 227 -18.09 6.32 8.79
C ALA A 227 -17.09 7.40 8.34
N GLY A 228 -16.76 7.41 7.05
CA GLY A 228 -15.80 8.36 6.50
C GLY A 228 -16.15 8.81 5.09
N ALA A 229 -15.75 10.03 4.76
CA ALA A 229 -15.82 10.56 3.40
C ALA A 229 -14.41 10.79 2.88
N TYR A 230 -14.13 10.29 1.69
CA TYR A 230 -12.84 10.41 1.04
C TYR A 230 -12.99 11.13 -0.28
N ARG A 231 -12.06 12.01 -0.60
CA ARG A 231 -11.84 12.57 -1.93
C ARG A 231 -10.43 12.24 -2.38
N PHE A 232 -10.33 11.51 -3.48
CA PHE A 232 -9.09 11.09 -4.12
C PHE A 232 -8.89 11.91 -5.41
N VAL A 233 -7.77 12.62 -5.52
CA VAL A 233 -7.32 13.21 -6.79
C VAL A 233 -6.21 12.35 -7.34
N ILE A 234 -6.51 11.57 -8.37
CA ILE A 234 -5.59 10.59 -8.95
C ILE A 234 -4.95 11.20 -10.19
N THR A 235 -3.63 11.31 -10.20
CA THR A 235 -2.84 11.95 -11.26
C THR A 235 -1.81 10.96 -11.79
N ALA A 236 -1.77 10.78 -13.11
CA ALA A 236 -0.65 10.11 -13.79
C ALA A 236 0.47 11.15 -13.99
N ASP A 237 1.45 11.17 -13.09
CA ASP A 237 2.49 12.19 -12.99
C ASP A 237 3.83 11.66 -13.53
N GLY A 238 3.93 11.58 -14.86
CA GLY A 238 5.10 11.02 -15.55
C GLY A 238 5.36 9.58 -15.10
N PRO A 239 6.55 9.29 -14.51
CA PRO A 239 6.86 7.93 -14.06
C PRO A 239 6.11 7.51 -12.79
N ARG A 240 5.39 8.45 -12.13
CA ARG A 240 4.73 8.24 -10.83
C ARG A 240 3.22 8.21 -10.99
N THR A 241 2.57 7.57 -10.02
CA THR A 241 1.13 7.77 -9.80
C THR A 241 0.94 8.45 -8.46
N ARG A 242 0.36 9.65 -8.50
CA ARG A 242 0.16 10.50 -7.32
C ARG A 242 -1.32 10.55 -6.97
N ILE A 243 -1.66 10.24 -5.73
CA ILE A 243 -3.04 10.30 -5.23
C ILE A 243 -3.10 11.25 -4.04
N GLU A 244 -3.77 12.39 -4.21
CA GLU A 244 -4.10 13.26 -3.08
C GLU A 244 -5.34 12.74 -2.37
N VAL A 245 -5.29 12.65 -1.05
CA VAL A 245 -6.38 12.15 -0.21
C VAL A 245 -6.82 13.23 0.77
N ASP A 246 -8.12 13.51 0.79
CA ASP A 246 -8.79 14.25 1.85
C ASP A 246 -9.81 13.32 2.51
N ALA A 247 -9.50 12.88 3.73
CA ALA A 247 -10.32 11.95 4.51
C ALA A 247 -10.97 12.69 5.68
N ARG A 248 -12.30 12.67 5.74
CA ARG A 248 -13.10 13.15 6.89
C ARG A 248 -13.74 11.95 7.58
N LEU A 249 -13.32 11.66 8.81
CA LEU A 249 -13.77 10.54 9.63
C LEU A 249 -14.78 11.01 10.68
N TYR A 250 -15.81 10.20 10.89
CA TYR A 250 -16.88 10.41 11.85
C TYR A 250 -17.03 9.16 12.71
N PRO A 251 -16.28 9.05 13.82
CA PRO A 251 -16.33 7.89 14.69
C PRO A 251 -17.71 7.74 15.36
N ARG A 252 -18.26 6.51 15.36
CA ARG A 252 -19.46 6.14 16.13
C ARG A 252 -19.12 5.85 17.60
N VAL A 253 -17.91 5.35 17.81
CA VAL A 253 -17.29 5.05 19.11
C VAL A 253 -15.93 5.76 19.18
N GLU A 254 -15.33 5.81 20.37
CA GLU A 254 -13.95 6.26 20.51
C GLU A 254 -13.00 5.28 19.81
N LEU A 255 -12.02 5.80 19.06
CA LEU A 255 -11.05 4.99 18.31
C LEU A 255 -9.65 5.14 18.91
N ASP A 256 -9.28 4.19 19.77
CA ASP A 256 -7.98 4.16 20.45
C ASP A 256 -6.85 3.58 19.59
N ALA A 257 -7.21 2.89 18.51
CA ALA A 257 -6.32 2.09 17.68
C ALA A 257 -6.53 2.36 16.18
N VAL A 258 -6.65 3.63 15.82
CA VAL A 258 -6.83 4.04 14.42
C VAL A 258 -5.48 4.16 13.71
N GLY A 259 -5.38 3.56 12.53
CA GLY A 259 -4.28 3.74 11.59
C GLY A 259 -4.71 4.64 10.43
N ILE A 260 -4.09 5.81 10.32
CA ILE A 260 -4.25 6.79 9.25
C ILE A 260 -3.25 6.52 8.13
N ALA A 261 -3.70 6.66 6.88
CA ALA A 261 -2.94 6.35 5.67
C ALA A 261 -2.24 4.96 5.73
N PRO A 262 -3.01 3.88 6.02
CA PRO A 262 -2.44 2.55 6.16
C PRO A 262 -1.92 1.99 4.82
N LEU A 263 -0.76 1.38 4.90
CA LEU A 263 -0.08 0.65 3.84
C LEU A 263 -0.05 -0.84 4.20
N THR A 264 -0.12 -1.71 3.21
CA THR A 264 -0.08 -3.17 3.40
C THR A 264 0.76 -3.80 2.31
N SER A 265 1.73 -4.62 2.70
CA SER A 265 2.70 -5.25 1.81
C SER A 265 2.99 -6.69 2.25
N MET A 266 3.85 -7.36 1.51
CA MET A 266 4.34 -8.71 1.80
C MET A 266 5.87 -8.70 1.88
N PHE A 267 6.41 -9.37 2.88
CA PHE A 267 7.83 -9.72 3.02
C PHE A 267 7.94 -11.16 3.50
N ALA A 268 8.43 -12.07 2.64
CA ALA A 268 8.62 -13.47 2.98
C ALA A 268 10.04 -13.72 3.50
N PHE A 269 11.06 -13.33 2.73
CA PHE A 269 12.47 -13.43 3.14
C PHE A 269 13.39 -12.53 2.30
N ASP A 270 14.56 -12.22 2.86
CA ASP A 270 15.70 -11.59 2.18
C ASP A 270 17.03 -12.00 2.84
N ALA A 271 18.19 -11.58 2.35
CA ALA A 271 19.50 -11.85 2.93
C ALA A 271 19.65 -11.43 4.41
N SER A 272 18.78 -10.57 4.94
CA SER A 272 18.69 -10.26 6.38
C SER A 272 17.88 -11.28 7.18
N ASP A 273 16.97 -12.00 6.55
CA ASP A 273 16.04 -12.91 7.20
C ASP A 273 15.74 -14.13 6.32
N ARG A 274 16.60 -15.16 6.46
CA ARG A 274 16.57 -16.39 5.65
C ARG A 274 16.70 -17.68 6.46
N VAL A 275 16.59 -17.60 7.78
CA VAL A 275 16.69 -18.79 8.64
C VAL A 275 15.48 -19.69 8.36
N GLY A 276 15.73 -20.92 7.92
CA GLY A 276 14.67 -21.89 7.62
C GLY A 276 14.05 -21.77 6.23
N VAL A 277 14.60 -20.95 5.34
CA VAL A 277 14.12 -20.78 3.96
C VAL A 277 14.78 -21.80 3.03
N ASP A 278 13.97 -22.67 2.43
CA ASP A 278 14.36 -23.62 1.37
C ASP A 278 13.75 -23.16 0.02
N ASP A 279 14.27 -22.05 -0.50
CA ASP A 279 13.83 -21.42 -1.74
C ASP A 279 15.05 -21.00 -2.57
N TYR A 280 14.97 -21.22 -3.89
CA TYR A 280 16.06 -20.92 -4.83
C TYR A 280 16.25 -19.41 -5.06
N ARG A 281 15.18 -18.62 -4.87
CA ARG A 281 15.18 -17.16 -5.08
C ARG A 281 16.00 -16.48 -3.99
N PRO A 282 16.77 -15.41 -4.28
CA PRO A 282 17.55 -14.71 -3.25
C PRO A 282 16.70 -13.87 -2.29
N ALA A 283 15.57 -13.33 -2.75
CA ALA A 283 14.61 -12.57 -1.96
C ALA A 283 13.19 -12.73 -2.53
N VAL A 284 12.17 -12.58 -1.66
CA VAL A 284 10.75 -12.59 -2.03
C VAL A 284 10.01 -11.59 -1.15
N HIS A 285 9.63 -10.45 -1.72
CA HIS A 285 8.90 -9.39 -1.06
C HIS A 285 8.37 -8.35 -2.06
N ASP A 286 7.31 -7.63 -1.65
CA ASP A 286 6.81 -6.43 -2.33
C ASP A 286 7.40 -5.13 -1.74
N SER A 287 8.06 -5.22 -0.58
CA SER A 287 8.77 -4.13 0.09
C SER A 287 9.88 -4.68 0.99
N ASP A 288 11.03 -4.01 1.05
CA ASP A 288 12.20 -4.43 1.87
C ASP A 288 12.44 -3.53 3.10
N GLY A 289 11.74 -2.41 3.20
CA GLY A 289 11.86 -1.51 4.34
C GLY A 289 10.67 -0.59 4.56
N LEU A 290 10.47 -0.23 5.81
CA LEU A 290 9.73 0.96 6.20
C LEU A 290 10.70 2.14 6.26
N ALA A 291 10.43 3.17 5.48
CA ALA A 291 11.21 4.40 5.51
C ALA A 291 10.42 5.53 6.17
N LEU A 292 11.11 6.42 6.89
CA LEU A 292 10.51 7.55 7.59
C LEU A 292 11.32 8.81 7.36
N TRP A 293 10.62 9.93 7.26
CA TRP A 293 11.19 11.26 7.38
C TRP A 293 10.51 11.95 8.55
N THR A 294 11.22 12.02 9.67
CA THR A 294 10.63 12.46 10.93
C THR A 294 10.34 13.95 10.93
N GLY A 295 9.46 14.41 11.83
CA GLY A 295 9.22 15.84 12.04
C GLY A 295 10.50 16.59 12.43
N GLY A 296 11.38 15.92 13.19
CA GLY A 296 12.73 16.39 13.53
C GLY A 296 13.73 16.43 12.37
N GLY A 297 13.36 15.92 11.18
CA GLY A 297 14.18 15.95 9.97
C GLY A 297 15.13 14.75 9.80
N GLU A 298 15.00 13.72 10.63
CA GLU A 298 15.78 12.49 10.49
C GLU A 298 15.21 11.60 9.39
N GLN A 299 16.07 11.06 8.52
CA GLN A 299 15.72 10.01 7.57
C GLN A 299 16.10 8.66 8.16
N VAL A 300 15.13 7.75 8.19
CA VAL A 300 15.22 6.46 8.86
C VAL A 300 14.84 5.35 7.88
N TRP A 301 15.63 4.28 7.89
CA TRP A 301 15.37 3.03 7.19
C TRP A 301 15.22 1.89 8.19
N ARG A 302 14.00 1.41 8.39
CA ARG A 302 13.68 0.21 9.16
C ARG A 302 13.50 -0.95 8.19
N ALA A 303 14.56 -1.73 7.98
CA ALA A 303 14.49 -2.93 7.13
C ALA A 303 13.48 -3.93 7.70
N LEU A 304 12.66 -4.56 6.86
CA LEU A 304 11.59 -5.47 7.27
C LEU A 304 12.10 -6.87 7.59
N ALA A 305 11.30 -7.63 8.34
CA ALA A 305 11.54 -9.05 8.64
C ALA A 305 10.22 -9.84 8.60
N ASN A 306 10.32 -11.17 8.51
CA ASN A 306 9.23 -12.13 8.67
C ASN A 306 9.42 -12.92 9.98
N PRO A 307 9.04 -12.33 11.13
CA PRO A 307 9.31 -12.91 12.43
C PRO A 307 8.49 -14.20 12.67
N SER A 308 8.94 -15.03 13.61
CA SER A 308 8.24 -16.26 14.01
C SER A 308 7.00 -16.01 14.89
N THR A 309 6.88 -14.81 15.44
CA THR A 309 5.75 -14.35 16.26
C THR A 309 5.35 -12.94 15.86
N LEU A 310 4.10 -12.54 16.08
CA LEU A 310 3.62 -11.20 15.77
C LEU A 310 4.53 -10.13 16.41
N GLN A 311 5.06 -9.24 15.59
CA GLN A 311 5.87 -8.11 16.04
C GLN A 311 5.16 -6.80 15.75
N VAL A 312 5.19 -5.90 16.73
CA VAL A 312 4.65 -4.54 16.61
C VAL A 312 5.74 -3.55 17.00
N SER A 313 5.97 -2.54 16.16
CA SER A 313 6.93 -1.45 16.40
C SER A 313 6.20 -0.11 16.30
N GLY A 314 6.31 0.72 17.34
CA GLY A 314 5.84 2.10 17.33
C GLY A 314 7.01 3.07 17.20
N LEU A 315 7.18 3.69 16.04
CA LEU A 315 8.20 4.72 15.82
C LEU A 315 7.59 6.10 16.15
N GLN A 316 7.77 6.54 17.39
CA GLN A 316 7.22 7.79 17.91
C GLN A 316 7.73 9.01 17.13
N ASP A 317 6.82 9.92 16.80
CA ASP A 317 7.16 11.18 16.13
C ASP A 317 6.12 12.26 16.44
N ARG A 318 6.41 13.49 16.03
CA ARG A 318 5.47 14.58 15.99
C ARG A 318 5.54 15.28 14.65
N ASP A 319 4.39 15.41 13.99
CA ASP A 319 4.28 16.06 12.68
C ASP A 319 5.26 15.45 11.64
N PRO A 320 5.16 14.14 11.34
CA PRO A 320 6.06 13.48 10.40
C PRO A 320 6.02 14.13 9.03
N ARG A 321 7.18 14.25 8.37
CA ARG A 321 7.27 14.73 6.98
C ARG A 321 6.83 13.67 5.98
N GLY A 322 6.95 12.40 6.37
CA GLY A 322 6.36 11.28 5.65
C GLY A 322 6.87 9.92 6.13
N PHE A 323 6.24 8.87 5.63
CA PHE A 323 6.65 7.48 5.85
C PHE A 323 6.16 6.61 4.69
N GLY A 324 6.77 5.45 4.47
CA GLY A 324 6.38 4.59 3.36
C GLY A 324 6.95 3.20 3.42
N LEU A 325 6.23 2.25 2.83
CA LEU A 325 6.75 0.92 2.53
C LEU A 325 7.45 1.00 1.18
N MET A 326 8.74 0.70 1.21
CA MET A 326 9.65 0.96 0.11
C MET A 326 10.23 -0.34 -0.40
N GLN A 327 10.61 -0.33 -1.67
CA GLN A 327 11.44 -1.37 -2.24
C GLN A 327 12.68 -0.77 -2.88
N ARG A 328 13.85 -1.06 -2.31
CA ARG A 328 15.15 -0.59 -2.79
C ARG A 328 15.76 -1.54 -3.82
N LYS A 329 15.48 -2.83 -3.71
CA LYS A 329 15.87 -3.85 -4.71
C LYS A 329 15.10 -3.71 -6.01
N ARG A 330 15.84 -3.58 -7.11
CA ARG A 330 15.30 -3.25 -8.45
C ARG A 330 15.91 -4.07 -9.58
N ASP A 331 16.90 -4.89 -9.27
CA ASP A 331 17.55 -5.73 -10.26
C ASP A 331 16.89 -7.11 -10.26
N PHE A 332 16.79 -7.74 -11.43
CA PHE A 332 16.22 -9.08 -11.56
C PHE A 332 17.00 -10.09 -10.71
N GLU A 333 18.32 -9.93 -10.60
CA GLU A 333 19.23 -10.78 -9.84
C GLU A 333 18.98 -10.77 -8.33
N ASP A 334 18.24 -9.77 -7.81
CA ASP A 334 17.82 -9.75 -6.41
C ASP A 334 16.72 -10.79 -6.12
N PHE A 335 15.98 -11.23 -7.14
CA PHE A 335 14.78 -12.07 -6.98
C PHE A 335 14.81 -13.36 -7.81
N LEU A 336 15.31 -13.31 -9.05
CA LEU A 336 15.40 -14.42 -10.00
C LEU A 336 14.05 -15.09 -10.29
N ASP A 337 12.96 -14.33 -10.23
CA ASP A 337 11.58 -14.81 -10.46
C ASP A 337 11.01 -14.18 -11.74
N THR A 338 10.77 -15.01 -12.76
CA THR A 338 10.28 -14.56 -14.09
C THR A 338 8.75 -14.47 -14.19
N GLU A 339 8.03 -14.82 -13.13
CA GLU A 339 6.57 -14.80 -13.12
C GLU A 339 6.03 -13.67 -12.23
N ALA A 340 6.63 -13.48 -11.05
CA ALA A 340 6.17 -12.50 -10.08
C ALA A 340 6.74 -11.10 -10.30
N ASP A 341 7.84 -10.93 -11.05
CA ASP A 341 8.48 -9.64 -11.35
C ASP A 341 8.61 -8.74 -10.09
N TYR A 342 9.13 -9.30 -8.98
CA TYR A 342 9.18 -8.59 -7.70
C TYR A 342 9.95 -7.27 -7.79
N GLU A 343 11.02 -7.20 -8.59
CA GLU A 343 11.80 -5.99 -8.83
C GLU A 343 10.99 -4.82 -9.41
N ARG A 344 9.83 -5.12 -10.01
CA ARG A 344 8.90 -4.16 -10.61
C ARG A 344 7.75 -3.74 -9.67
N ARG A 345 7.72 -4.20 -8.42
CA ARG A 345 6.68 -3.83 -7.43
C ARG A 345 6.92 -2.40 -6.92
N PRO A 346 5.90 -1.54 -6.76
CA PRO A 346 6.10 -0.13 -6.48
C PRO A 346 6.49 0.08 -5.01
N SER A 347 7.20 1.17 -4.74
CA SER A 347 7.21 1.76 -3.39
C SER A 347 5.98 2.65 -3.22
N LEU A 348 5.57 2.87 -1.97
CA LEU A 348 4.49 3.80 -1.62
C LEU A 348 4.88 4.71 -0.47
N TRP A 349 4.93 6.00 -0.77
CA TRP A 349 5.24 7.06 0.20
C TRP A 349 4.01 7.87 0.58
N VAL A 350 3.80 8.05 1.88
CA VAL A 350 2.79 8.93 2.48
C VAL A 350 3.44 10.27 2.83
N GLU A 351 2.90 11.35 2.29
CA GLU A 351 3.31 12.73 2.56
C GLU A 351 2.13 13.49 3.21
N PRO A 352 2.14 13.69 4.54
CA PRO A 352 1.16 14.53 5.22
C PRO A 352 1.07 15.95 4.65
N ARG A 353 -0.14 16.50 4.54
CA ARG A 353 -0.38 17.88 4.10
C ARG A 353 -0.73 18.84 5.24
N ASP A 354 -0.92 18.29 6.43
CA ASP A 354 -1.24 19.00 7.66
C ASP A 354 -0.36 18.51 8.80
N PRO A 355 -0.14 19.32 9.86
CA PRO A 355 0.42 18.83 11.11
C PRO A 355 -0.48 17.73 11.70
N TRP A 356 0.07 16.54 11.90
CA TRP A 356 -0.64 15.37 12.43
C TRP A 356 -0.54 15.23 13.95
N GLY A 357 0.24 16.10 14.60
CA GLY A 357 0.45 16.08 16.04
C GLY A 357 1.35 14.94 16.48
N GLU A 358 1.25 14.60 17.77
CA GLU A 358 1.99 13.50 18.39
C GLU A 358 1.35 12.14 18.05
N GLY A 359 2.20 11.15 17.82
CA GLY A 359 1.78 9.79 17.51
C GLY A 359 2.96 8.92 17.13
N GLU A 360 2.70 7.87 16.37
CA GLU A 360 3.72 6.95 15.90
C GLU A 360 3.44 6.47 14.49
N VAL A 361 4.50 6.17 13.73
CA VAL A 361 4.37 5.24 12.61
C VAL A 361 4.35 3.84 13.20
N HIS A 362 3.18 3.20 13.15
CA HIS A 362 2.89 1.89 13.69
C HIS A 362 3.16 0.83 12.62
N LEU A 363 4.14 -0.04 12.85
CA LEU A 363 4.53 -1.15 11.98
C LEU A 363 4.11 -2.48 12.62
N VAL A 364 3.45 -3.32 11.84
CA VAL A 364 3.04 -4.67 12.23
C VAL A 364 3.66 -5.67 11.26
N GLU A 365 4.45 -6.60 11.79
CA GLU A 365 5.09 -7.69 11.04
C GLU A 365 4.47 -9.01 11.53
N ILE A 366 3.71 -9.66 10.65
CA ILE A 366 2.95 -10.88 10.93
C ILE A 366 3.74 -12.07 10.41
N PRO A 367 3.84 -13.18 11.17
CA PRO A 367 4.46 -14.40 10.65
C PRO A 367 3.70 -14.90 9.42
N THR A 368 4.41 -15.11 8.32
CA THR A 368 3.88 -15.78 7.13
C THR A 368 4.75 -16.95 6.71
N ALA A 369 4.13 -17.97 6.12
CA ALA A 369 4.81 -19.13 5.55
C ALA A 369 4.80 -19.09 4.01
N ASP A 370 4.12 -18.13 3.41
CA ASP A 370 3.95 -18.01 1.96
C ASP A 370 3.92 -16.54 1.52
N GLU A 371 4.08 -16.34 0.20
CA GLU A 371 4.13 -15.04 -0.48
C GLU A 371 2.74 -14.52 -0.90
N PHE A 372 1.68 -15.29 -0.66
CA PHE A 372 0.33 -14.95 -1.11
C PHE A 372 -0.42 -14.08 -0.11
N HIS A 373 -0.01 -14.11 1.16
CA HIS A 373 -0.61 -13.30 2.21
C HIS A 373 0.26 -12.10 2.55
N ASP A 374 -0.31 -10.90 2.41
CA ASP A 374 0.31 -9.70 2.96
C ASP A 374 0.51 -9.84 4.47
N ASN A 375 1.72 -9.59 4.93
CA ASN A 375 2.12 -9.78 6.32
C ASN A 375 2.75 -8.52 6.95
N ILE A 376 2.83 -7.42 6.20
CA ILE A 376 3.38 -6.14 6.65
C ILE A 376 2.28 -5.08 6.61
N VAL A 377 2.10 -4.36 7.71
CA VAL A 377 1.21 -3.19 7.78
C VAL A 377 1.94 -2.01 8.40
N ALA A 378 1.85 -0.84 7.78
CA ALA A 378 2.36 0.42 8.33
C ALA A 378 1.28 1.50 8.28
N ALA A 379 1.08 2.25 9.37
CA ALA A 379 0.12 3.35 9.40
C ALA A 379 0.55 4.41 10.42
N TRP A 380 0.06 5.64 10.31
CA TRP A 380 0.18 6.61 11.39
C TRP A 380 -0.89 6.37 12.45
N ARG A 381 -0.49 6.17 13.71
CA ARG A 381 -1.38 6.07 14.86
C ARG A 381 -1.24 7.34 15.71
N PRO A 382 -2.26 8.22 15.75
CA PRO A 382 -2.24 9.38 16.61
C PRO A 382 -2.13 8.97 18.09
N ALA A 383 -1.41 9.75 18.90
CA ALA A 383 -1.27 9.48 20.33
C ALA A 383 -2.58 9.65 21.11
N GLN A 384 -3.44 10.54 20.64
CA GLN A 384 -4.76 10.77 21.21
C GLN A 384 -5.83 10.01 20.42
N PRO A 385 -6.73 9.26 21.10
CA PRO A 385 -7.86 8.61 20.44
C PRO A 385 -8.72 9.59 19.65
N LEU A 386 -9.38 9.10 18.59
CA LEU A 386 -10.39 9.90 17.91
C LEU A 386 -11.71 9.80 18.66
N PRO A 387 -12.25 10.91 19.19
CA PRO A 387 -13.44 10.88 20.02
C PRO A 387 -14.71 10.58 19.20
N ALA A 388 -15.62 9.82 19.81
CA ALA A 388 -16.93 9.53 19.24
C ALA A 388 -17.70 10.81 18.88
N GLY A 389 -18.39 10.79 17.75
CA GLY A 389 -19.29 11.87 17.31
C GLY A 389 -18.60 13.16 16.88
N ARG A 390 -17.26 13.21 16.83
CA ARG A 390 -16.52 14.38 16.34
C ARG A 390 -15.86 14.10 15.00
N GLU A 391 -15.92 15.08 14.11
CA GLU A 391 -15.21 15.01 12.83
C GLU A 391 -13.70 15.08 13.05
N SER A 392 -12.96 14.21 12.37
CA SER A 392 -11.50 14.24 12.29
C SER A 392 -11.09 14.23 10.82
N ARG A 393 -10.26 15.20 10.39
CA ARG A 393 -9.87 15.37 8.98
C ARG A 393 -8.38 15.16 8.80
N TRP A 394 -8.02 14.36 7.80
CA TRP A 394 -6.66 13.96 7.48
C TRP A 394 -6.40 14.18 6.00
N ARG A 395 -5.43 15.04 5.67
CA ARG A 395 -5.01 15.28 4.29
C ARG A 395 -3.58 14.82 4.09
N TYR A 396 -3.36 14.08 3.01
CA TYR A 396 -2.05 13.55 2.66
C TYR A 396 -1.98 13.24 1.16
N VAL A 397 -0.77 12.99 0.68
CA VAL A 397 -0.52 12.53 -0.67
C VAL A 397 0.18 11.20 -0.63
N LEU A 398 -0.27 10.31 -1.48
CA LEU A 398 0.32 9.01 -1.71
C LEU A 398 1.08 9.03 -3.03
N HIS A 399 2.34 8.62 -3.00
CA HIS A 399 3.21 8.55 -4.18
C HIS A 399 3.58 7.09 -4.45
N TRP A 400 3.03 6.54 -5.53
CA TRP A 400 3.49 5.27 -6.08
C TRP A 400 4.62 5.53 -7.07
N GLU A 401 5.79 4.96 -6.77
CA GLU A 401 7.00 5.20 -7.55
C GLU A 401 8.02 4.07 -7.38
N ALA A 402 8.98 3.97 -8.29
CA ALA A 402 10.06 2.99 -8.17
C ALA A 402 11.02 3.34 -7.02
N MET A 403 11.40 4.61 -6.90
CA MET A 403 12.34 5.06 -5.88
C MET A 403 11.94 6.45 -5.40
N HIS A 404 11.71 6.58 -4.09
CA HIS A 404 11.46 7.88 -3.47
C HIS A 404 12.70 8.75 -3.49
N SER A 405 12.49 10.06 -3.66
CA SER A 405 13.55 11.05 -3.66
C SER A 405 13.90 11.45 -2.23
N TRP A 406 15.00 10.89 -1.71
CA TRP A 406 15.56 11.20 -0.40
C TRP A 406 16.36 12.51 -0.39
N ASP A 407 16.85 12.92 0.78
CA ASP A 407 17.81 14.02 0.85
C ASP A 407 19.08 13.53 0.14
N PRO A 408 19.45 14.14 -1.01
CA PRO A 408 20.57 13.65 -1.80
C PRO A 408 21.91 13.82 -1.08
N ALA A 409 21.98 14.53 0.05
CA ALA A 409 23.21 14.67 0.83
C ALA A 409 23.50 13.45 1.71
N LEU A 410 22.50 12.62 2.05
CA LEU A 410 22.69 11.45 2.91
C LEU A 410 22.92 10.19 2.07
N ALA A 411 23.87 9.37 2.53
CA ALA A 411 24.00 8.02 2.04
C ALA A 411 22.83 7.14 2.51
N LEU A 412 22.40 6.25 1.64
CA LEU A 412 21.31 5.31 1.88
C LEU A 412 21.87 3.91 2.11
N VAL A 413 21.19 3.13 2.96
CA VAL A 413 21.45 1.70 3.13
C VAL A 413 20.95 0.97 1.89
N SER A 414 21.86 0.59 1.00
CA SER A 414 21.49 -0.14 -0.23
C SER A 414 21.22 -1.62 0.01
N ALA A 415 21.76 -2.21 1.09
CA ALA A 415 21.52 -3.60 1.41
C ALA A 415 21.69 -3.87 2.91
N THR A 416 20.83 -4.73 3.46
CA THR A 416 20.94 -5.28 4.81
C THR A 416 21.13 -6.79 4.71
N ARG A 417 22.14 -7.35 5.37
CA ARG A 417 22.38 -8.79 5.43
C ARG A 417 22.63 -9.21 6.87
N ALA A 418 22.15 -10.40 7.22
CA ALA A 418 22.37 -10.95 8.55
C ALA A 418 22.58 -12.47 8.49
N GLY A 419 23.50 -12.97 9.31
CA GLY A 419 23.86 -14.39 9.31
C GLY A 419 24.43 -14.83 10.65
N ALA A 420 24.73 -16.12 10.76
CA ALA A 420 25.50 -16.62 11.88
C ALA A 420 26.96 -16.14 11.77
N ALA A 421 27.52 -15.65 12.87
CA ALA A 421 28.96 -15.47 12.98
C ALA A 421 29.63 -16.83 13.31
N PHE A 422 30.96 -16.88 13.27
CA PHE A 422 31.71 -18.10 13.59
C PHE A 422 31.46 -18.58 15.04
N ALA A 423 31.30 -17.64 15.98
CA ALA A 423 30.96 -17.95 17.35
C ALA A 423 29.47 -18.34 17.47
N LYS A 424 29.21 -19.49 18.11
CA LYS A 424 27.85 -20.01 18.30
C LYS A 424 26.96 -18.99 19.01
N GLY A 425 25.78 -18.74 18.46
CA GLY A 425 24.79 -17.82 19.03
C GLY A 425 25.06 -16.34 18.75
N VAL A 426 26.16 -16.02 18.06
CA VAL A 426 26.48 -14.64 17.64
C VAL A 426 25.96 -14.41 16.24
N ARG A 427 25.39 -13.22 16.00
CA ARG A 427 24.88 -12.79 14.69
C ARG A 427 25.83 -11.79 14.08
N LEU A 428 26.11 -11.93 12.79
CA LEU A 428 26.82 -10.94 11.99
C LEU A 428 25.80 -10.13 11.19
N PHE A 429 25.93 -8.81 11.23
CA PHE A 429 25.22 -7.90 10.36
C PHE A 429 26.19 -7.24 9.39
N VAL A 430 25.78 -7.12 8.13
CA VAL A 430 26.55 -6.45 7.07
C VAL A 430 25.63 -5.50 6.33
N LEU A 431 26.00 -4.23 6.31
CA LEU A 431 25.26 -3.14 5.67
C LEU A 431 26.11 -2.55 4.55
N ASP A 432 25.51 -2.34 3.38
CA ASP A 432 26.10 -1.55 2.31
C ASP A 432 25.45 -0.17 2.26
N TRP A 433 26.28 0.85 2.07
CA TRP A 433 25.89 2.26 2.04
C TRP A 433 26.36 2.88 0.73
N GLN A 434 25.50 3.71 0.11
CA GLN A 434 25.82 4.36 -1.16
C GLN A 434 25.22 5.77 -1.26
N GLY A 435 25.85 6.61 -2.07
CA GLY A 435 25.36 7.94 -2.42
C GLY A 435 25.69 9.03 -1.41
N GLY A 436 25.19 10.22 -1.70
CA GLY A 436 25.30 11.41 -0.86
C GLY A 436 26.73 11.76 -0.48
N ALA A 437 26.93 12.14 0.78
CA ALA A 437 28.22 12.60 1.27
C ALA A 437 29.34 11.54 1.17
N LEU A 438 29.00 10.26 1.01
CA LEU A 438 29.99 9.19 0.87
C LEU A 438 30.69 9.20 -0.49
N ASP A 439 30.04 9.67 -1.56
CA ASP A 439 30.65 9.76 -2.89
C ASP A 439 31.82 10.75 -2.90
N ALA A 440 31.74 11.80 -2.06
CA ALA A 440 32.78 12.80 -1.89
C ALA A 440 33.88 12.39 -0.89
N LEU A 441 33.64 11.37 -0.04
CA LEU A 441 34.58 10.95 1.01
C LEU A 441 35.74 10.11 0.48
N ALA A 442 35.69 9.64 -0.77
CA ALA A 442 36.58 8.62 -1.32
C ALA A 442 38.09 8.93 -1.17
N ASP A 443 38.47 10.20 -0.98
CA ASP A 443 39.87 10.65 -0.95
C ASP A 443 40.34 11.30 0.37
N THR A 444 39.46 11.51 1.37
CA THR A 444 39.77 12.42 2.51
C THR A 444 39.63 11.84 3.92
N GLY A 445 39.19 10.59 4.08
CA GLY A 445 39.09 9.91 5.38
C GLY A 445 38.09 8.75 5.37
N ALA A 446 38.15 7.85 6.35
CA ALA A 446 37.16 6.78 6.50
C ALA A 446 36.00 7.25 7.40
N PRO A 447 34.74 6.92 7.08
CA PRO A 447 33.62 7.15 7.98
C PRO A 447 33.67 6.19 9.17
N GLU A 448 32.99 6.57 10.24
CA GLU A 448 32.77 5.75 11.43
C GLU A 448 31.31 5.29 11.49
N LEU A 449 31.08 4.07 11.98
CA LEU A 449 29.74 3.55 12.25
C LEU A 449 29.43 3.71 13.74
N GLU A 450 28.46 4.55 14.06
CA GLU A 450 27.82 4.54 15.36
C GLU A 450 26.74 3.46 15.34
N VAL A 451 26.85 2.46 16.22
CA VAL A 451 25.89 1.36 16.33
C VAL A 451 25.55 1.09 17.80
N SER A 452 24.27 0.84 18.06
CA SER A 452 23.76 0.57 19.40
C SER A 452 22.72 -0.56 19.39
N ALA A 453 22.60 -1.25 20.51
CA ALA A 453 21.60 -2.26 20.77
C ALA A 453 20.93 -2.00 22.13
N ASN A 454 19.63 -2.24 22.25
CA ASN A 454 18.93 -2.10 23.54
C ASN A 454 19.21 -3.26 24.50
N ALA A 455 19.65 -4.42 23.98
CA ALA A 455 19.99 -5.62 24.72
C ALA A 455 21.09 -6.40 23.99
N GLY A 456 21.81 -7.24 24.74
CA GLY A 456 23.00 -7.91 24.22
C GLY A 456 24.21 -6.98 24.09
N GLU A 457 25.24 -7.42 23.39
CA GLU A 457 26.48 -6.69 23.17
C GLU A 457 26.76 -6.55 21.67
N VAL A 458 27.09 -5.34 21.22
CA VAL A 458 27.61 -5.07 19.88
C VAL A 458 29.13 -4.99 19.95
N ARG A 459 29.82 -5.71 19.05
CA ARG A 459 31.28 -5.71 18.97
C ARG A 459 31.75 -5.90 17.52
N ASN A 460 33.06 -5.86 17.33
CA ASN A 460 33.71 -6.08 16.02
C ASN A 460 33.13 -5.17 14.92
N VAL A 461 32.95 -3.88 15.25
CA VAL A 461 32.48 -2.87 14.29
C VAL A 461 33.61 -2.61 13.30
N VAL A 462 33.32 -2.82 12.01
CA VAL A 462 34.24 -2.62 10.90
C VAL A 462 33.57 -1.73 9.88
N VAL A 463 34.33 -0.76 9.36
CA VAL A 463 33.94 0.09 8.23
C VAL A 463 35.02 -0.02 7.18
N GLN A 464 34.64 -0.37 5.96
CA GLN A 464 35.58 -0.54 4.86
C GLN A 464 34.96 -0.14 3.54
N ARG A 465 35.77 0.37 2.63
CA ARG A 465 35.36 0.58 1.25
C ARG A 465 35.48 -0.73 0.48
N ASN A 466 34.42 -1.16 -0.18
CA ASN A 466 34.42 -2.36 -1.00
C ASN A 466 35.24 -2.09 -2.28
N PRO A 467 36.35 -2.80 -2.53
CA PRO A 467 37.18 -2.55 -3.71
C PRO A 467 36.50 -2.94 -5.03
N GLU A 468 35.51 -3.84 -5.00
CA GLU A 468 34.86 -4.37 -6.20
C GLU A 468 33.83 -3.40 -6.80
N ASP A 469 33.05 -2.71 -5.98
CA ASP A 469 31.96 -1.83 -6.41
C ASP A 469 32.09 -0.38 -5.89
N GLY A 470 33.09 -0.10 -5.05
CA GLY A 470 33.35 1.22 -4.49
C GLY A 470 32.40 1.68 -3.38
N ARG A 471 31.40 0.86 -2.99
CA ARG A 471 30.45 1.18 -1.92
C ARG A 471 31.12 1.11 -0.55
N TRP A 472 30.52 1.77 0.44
CA TRP A 472 30.96 1.60 1.83
C TRP A 472 30.23 0.43 2.46
N ARG A 473 30.98 -0.52 3.01
CA ARG A 473 30.45 -1.66 3.75
C ARG A 473 30.78 -1.51 5.22
N THR A 474 29.77 -1.71 6.05
CA THR A 474 29.96 -1.82 7.50
C THR A 474 29.50 -3.17 7.99
N SER A 475 30.18 -3.70 9.00
CA SER A 475 29.75 -4.93 9.67
C SER A 475 29.95 -4.85 11.17
N PHE A 476 29.12 -5.57 11.91
CA PHE A 476 29.25 -5.72 13.36
C PHE A 476 28.65 -7.05 13.81
N GLU A 477 29.12 -7.55 14.95
CA GLU A 477 28.55 -8.70 15.62
C GLU A 477 27.56 -8.27 16.70
N LEU A 478 26.43 -8.97 16.78
CA LEU A 478 25.51 -8.94 17.93
C LEU A 478 25.67 -10.24 18.72
N VAL A 479 25.98 -10.12 20.00
CA VAL A 479 25.90 -11.19 20.99
C VAL A 479 24.60 -11.00 21.78
N PRO A 480 23.49 -11.67 21.43
CA PRO A 480 22.18 -11.40 22.03
C PRO A 480 22.06 -11.90 23.48
N GLY A 481 22.91 -12.84 23.90
CA GLY A 481 22.82 -13.48 25.21
C GLY A 481 21.51 -14.26 25.35
N ALA A 482 20.70 -13.92 26.35
CA ALA A 482 19.38 -14.52 26.58
C ALA A 482 18.22 -13.73 25.95
N ALA A 483 18.51 -12.61 25.28
CA ALA A 483 17.47 -11.80 24.65
C ALA A 483 16.83 -12.57 23.49
N THR A 484 15.50 -12.55 23.42
CA THR A 484 14.72 -13.11 22.30
C THR A 484 14.39 -12.05 21.25
N THR A 485 14.62 -10.78 21.58
CA THR A 485 14.41 -9.62 20.70
C THR A 485 15.44 -8.55 21.02
N VAL A 486 16.05 -7.97 19.98
CA VAL A 486 17.03 -6.88 20.10
C VAL A 486 16.72 -5.82 19.04
N GLU A 487 16.58 -4.57 19.49
CA GLU A 487 16.49 -3.39 18.63
C GLU A 487 17.88 -2.86 18.35
N LEU A 488 18.23 -2.78 17.07
CA LEU A 488 19.50 -2.27 16.59
C LEU A 488 19.29 -0.93 15.90
N ARG A 489 20.23 -0.02 16.12
CA ARG A 489 20.30 1.28 15.45
C ARG A 489 21.72 1.52 14.98
N ALA A 490 21.89 1.93 13.73
CA ALA A 490 23.20 2.25 13.17
C ALA A 490 23.17 3.49 12.28
N ARG A 491 24.25 4.28 12.28
CA ARG A 491 24.38 5.50 11.48
C ARG A 491 25.83 5.78 11.13
N LEU A 492 26.08 6.29 9.92
CA LEU A 492 27.41 6.71 9.49
C LEU A 492 27.70 8.17 9.83
N HIS A 493 28.90 8.41 10.34
CA HIS A 493 29.39 9.74 10.71
C HIS A 493 30.83 9.97 10.23
N ALA A 494 31.20 11.23 10.00
CA ALA A 494 32.61 11.64 9.91
C ALA A 494 32.78 13.07 10.39
N ALA A 495 33.84 13.33 11.17
CA ALA A 495 34.17 14.65 11.70
C ALA A 495 32.95 15.36 12.36
N GLY A 496 32.17 14.62 13.15
CA GLY A 496 30.99 15.13 13.85
C GLY A 496 29.75 15.39 12.98
N ARG A 497 29.81 15.08 11.67
CA ARG A 497 28.67 15.20 10.75
C ARG A 497 28.08 13.83 10.44
N VAL A 498 26.75 13.78 10.36
CA VAL A 498 26.02 12.62 9.83
C VAL A 498 26.30 12.51 8.33
N LEU A 499 26.61 11.30 7.88
CA LEU A 499 26.83 11.00 6.47
C LEU A 499 25.76 10.11 5.86
N GLY A 500 25.03 9.33 6.68
CA GLY A 500 23.99 8.43 6.22
C GLY A 500 22.68 8.58 6.97
N GLU A 501 21.62 8.04 6.37
CA GLU A 501 20.37 7.81 7.08
C GLU A 501 20.57 6.90 8.29
N THR A 502 19.58 6.87 9.17
CA THR A 502 19.59 5.95 10.32
C THR A 502 19.03 4.60 9.89
N TRP A 503 19.83 3.55 10.05
CA TRP A 503 19.36 2.18 9.91
C TRP A 503 18.77 1.67 11.23
N LEU A 504 17.59 1.07 11.17
CA LEU A 504 16.94 0.38 12.28
C LEU A 504 16.64 -1.08 11.91
N TYR A 505 16.78 -1.98 12.86
CA TYR A 505 16.47 -3.39 12.67
C TYR A 505 16.07 -4.05 13.97
N ARG A 506 14.99 -4.83 13.94
CA ARG A 506 14.61 -5.71 15.04
C ARG A 506 15.10 -7.12 14.74
N TRP A 507 16.07 -7.59 15.51
CA TRP A 507 16.43 -9.00 15.51
C TRP A 507 15.51 -9.78 16.45
N THR A 508 15.02 -10.93 16.00
CA THR A 508 14.29 -11.91 16.81
C THR A 508 15.00 -13.26 16.77
N ALA A 509 14.92 -14.02 17.86
CA ALA A 509 15.61 -15.30 18.04
C ALA A 509 15.05 -16.46 17.19
#